data_AF-A0AAD9KEN2-F1
#
_entry.id   AF-A0AAD9KEN2-F1
#
_cell.length_a   1.000
_cell.length_b   1.000
_cell.length_c   1.000
_cell.angle_alpha   90.00
_cell.angle_beta   90.00
_cell.angle_gamma   90.00
#
_symmetry.space_group_name_H-M   'P 1'
#
loop_
_entity.id
_entity.type
_entity.pdbx_description
1 polymer ?
#
loop_
_entity_poly.entity_id
_entity_poly.type
_entity_poly.pdbx_seq_one_letter_code
_entity_poly.pdbx_strand_id
1 'polypeptide(L)'
;MAACCRGHVVGLFKCHPQTRGPLVTRTAFWWSKKKDELDAAEVAALAENAPQEVEETPTRKYKQGNDGYLTKATLNELAAKTLLTTKKGYDPPANVADRVRQITENTCSVQGDWQDVSLEDRRLKFKVLTKLMTEFSHDIPSMQLNSITTIRDAVEFFSAEVRATSAFEDLTKMKLPKNLSIMKEYQRFNPDPETDAFFKGRTAYPGRDTIVTSIKYRRKYDSIKTRKEKPGYVDHYNGF
;
A
#
# COMPACT_ATOMS: atom_id res chain seq x y z
N MET A 1 -45.41 16.68 42.31
CA MET A 1 -45.44 17.94 43.07
C MET A 1 -44.05 18.55 42.98
N ALA A 2 -43.86 19.53 42.10
CA ALA A 2 -43.80 20.96 42.43
C ALA A 2 -42.58 21.27 43.33
N ALA A 3 -41.43 21.69 42.79
CA ALA A 3 -41.06 23.02 42.28
C ALA A 3 -40.39 23.93 43.35
N CYS A 4 -39.52 24.81 42.84
CA CYS A 4 -38.82 25.96 43.45
C CYS A 4 -37.45 25.71 44.13
N CYS A 5 -36.41 26.55 44.00
CA CYS A 5 -36.02 27.65 43.11
C CYS A 5 -34.71 28.29 43.67
N ARG A 6 -34.03 29.12 42.85
CA ARG A 6 -32.94 30.11 43.15
C ARG A 6 -31.50 29.54 43.08
N GLY A 7 -30.51 30.20 42.48
CA GLY A 7 -30.44 31.58 41.98
C GLY A 7 -29.18 31.86 41.14
N HIS A 8 -29.14 33.10 40.65
CA HIS A 8 -28.13 33.82 39.85
C HIS A 8 -26.65 33.53 40.18
N VAL A 9 -25.77 33.58 39.16
CA VAL A 9 -24.74 34.64 38.97
C VAL A 9 -24.36 34.73 37.48
N VAL A 10 -24.37 35.95 36.96
CA VAL A 10 -23.93 36.38 35.63
C VAL A 10 -22.40 36.48 35.60
N GLY A 11 -21.75 35.78 34.67
CA GLY A 11 -20.30 35.83 34.45
C GLY A 11 -19.99 36.24 33.01
N LEU A 12 -19.75 37.52 32.82
CA LEU A 12 -19.43 38.17 31.55
C LEU A 12 -17.97 37.85 31.14
N PHE A 13 -17.74 36.90 30.24
CA PHE A 13 -16.40 36.70 29.64
C PHE A 13 -16.28 37.51 28.35
N LYS A 14 -15.53 38.62 28.44
CA LYS A 14 -15.06 39.43 27.30
C LYS A 14 -14.12 38.58 26.43
N CYS A 15 -14.55 38.21 25.22
CA CYS A 15 -13.66 37.73 24.19
C CYS A 15 -12.96 38.91 23.50
N HIS A 16 -11.63 38.93 23.55
CA HIS A 16 -10.80 39.77 22.69
C HIS A 16 -10.94 39.33 21.22
N PRO A 17 -11.17 40.26 20.27
CA PRO A 17 -11.18 39.91 18.85
C PRO A 17 -9.74 39.75 18.34
N GLN A 18 -9.38 38.52 18.00
CA GLN A 18 -8.14 38.22 17.28
C GLN A 18 -8.37 38.49 15.79
N THR A 19 -7.64 39.47 15.26
CA THR A 19 -7.69 39.91 13.87
C THR A 19 -7.31 38.76 12.93
N ARG A 20 -8.28 38.28 12.15
CA ARG A 20 -8.05 37.35 11.03
C ARG A 20 -7.57 38.16 9.83
N GLY A 21 -6.38 37.85 9.33
CA GLY A 21 -5.87 38.36 8.05
C GLY A 21 -6.74 37.91 6.86
N PRO A 22 -6.62 38.59 5.70
CA PRO A 22 -7.55 38.42 4.59
C PRO A 22 -7.45 37.03 3.96
N LEU A 23 -8.61 36.40 3.80
CA LEU A 23 -8.81 35.19 3.00
C LEU A 23 -8.64 35.56 1.52
N VAL A 24 -7.59 35.04 0.90
CA VAL A 24 -7.42 35.10 -0.57
C VAL A 24 -8.50 34.21 -1.19
N THR A 25 -9.53 34.83 -1.76
CA THR A 25 -10.55 34.13 -2.54
C THR A 25 -9.93 33.71 -3.87
N ARG A 26 -9.77 32.39 -4.07
CA ARG A 26 -9.53 31.83 -5.40
C ARG A 26 -10.77 32.10 -6.26
N THR A 27 -10.63 32.97 -7.25
CA THR A 27 -11.64 33.18 -8.27
C THR A 27 -11.91 31.87 -9.01
N ALA A 28 -13.17 31.43 -9.01
CA ALA A 28 -13.61 30.32 -9.82
C ALA A 28 -13.58 30.76 -11.29
N PHE A 29 -12.70 30.15 -12.08
CA PHE A 29 -12.60 30.41 -13.51
C PHE A 29 -13.70 29.62 -14.22
N TRP A 30 -14.74 30.33 -14.66
CA TRP A 30 -15.87 29.80 -15.39
C TRP A 30 -15.47 29.61 -16.86
N TRP A 31 -15.40 28.36 -17.33
CA TRP A 31 -15.02 28.09 -18.72
C TRP A 31 -16.27 28.14 -19.61
N SER A 32 -16.43 29.24 -20.33
CA SER A 32 -17.41 29.35 -21.41
C SER A 32 -16.93 28.52 -22.60
N LYS A 33 -17.78 27.59 -23.04
CA LYS A 33 -17.49 26.65 -24.12
C LYS A 33 -17.71 27.35 -25.47
N LYS A 34 -16.67 27.95 -26.05
CA LYS A 34 -16.63 28.25 -27.48
C LYS A 34 -15.90 27.12 -28.21
N LYS A 35 -16.59 26.52 -29.20
CA LYS A 35 -16.01 25.62 -30.19
C LYS A 35 -15.33 26.52 -31.22
N ASP A 36 -14.01 26.66 -31.11
CA ASP A 36 -13.18 27.13 -32.20
C ASP A 36 -12.44 25.89 -32.73
N GLU A 37 -12.66 25.57 -34.00
CA GLU A 37 -11.98 24.49 -34.72
C GLU A 37 -10.50 24.89 -34.84
N LEU A 38 -9.61 24.12 -34.20
CA LEU A 38 -8.17 24.34 -34.26
C LEU A 38 -7.56 23.48 -35.37
N ASP A 39 -6.83 24.11 -36.27
CA ASP A 39 -6.16 23.48 -37.41
C ASP A 39 -5.10 22.46 -36.94
N ALA A 40 -5.03 21.32 -37.62
CA ALA A 40 -4.17 20.19 -37.25
C ALA A 40 -2.66 20.53 -37.21
N ALA A 41 -2.24 21.59 -37.90
CA ALA A 41 -0.87 22.10 -37.87
C ALA A 41 -0.52 22.83 -36.56
N GLU A 42 -1.47 23.54 -35.94
CA GLU A 42 -1.28 24.20 -34.65
C GLU A 42 -1.22 23.18 -33.49
N VAL A 43 -2.00 22.11 -33.58
CA VAL A 43 -1.95 21.00 -32.61
C VAL A 43 -0.62 20.23 -32.71
N ALA A 44 -0.06 20.09 -33.91
CA ALA A 44 1.25 19.47 -34.12
C ALA A 44 2.40 20.35 -33.59
N ALA A 45 2.34 21.67 -33.80
CA ALA A 45 3.34 22.61 -33.27
C ALA A 45 3.29 22.74 -31.74
N LEU A 46 2.13 22.56 -31.11
CA LEU A 46 1.99 22.49 -29.65
C LEU A 46 2.46 21.14 -29.07
N ALA A 47 2.48 20.07 -29.87
CA ALA A 47 3.00 18.77 -29.46
C ALA A 47 4.54 18.72 -29.48
N GLU A 48 5.19 19.46 -30.39
CA GLU A 48 6.67 19.60 -30.41
C GLU A 48 7.21 20.53 -29.30
N ASN A 49 6.40 21.47 -28.82
CA ASN A 49 6.75 22.36 -27.70
C ASN A 49 6.23 21.90 -26.33
N ALA A 50 5.64 20.69 -26.25
CA ALA A 50 5.29 20.11 -24.97
C ALA A 50 6.60 19.76 -24.23
N PRO A 51 6.87 20.35 -23.04
CA PRO A 51 8.10 20.06 -22.32
C PRO A 51 8.20 18.56 -22.05
N GLN A 52 9.16 17.91 -22.71
CA GLN A 52 9.58 16.54 -22.46
C GLN A 52 10.45 16.48 -21.20
N GLU A 53 9.97 17.02 -20.09
CA GLU A 53 10.52 16.75 -18.77
C GLU A 53 9.33 16.67 -17.83
N VAL A 54 8.95 15.44 -17.46
CA VAL A 54 8.22 15.26 -16.22
C VAL A 54 9.21 15.65 -15.13
N GLU A 55 9.26 16.93 -14.78
CA GLU A 55 10.00 17.37 -13.61
C GLU A 55 9.52 16.50 -12.45
N GLU A 56 10.41 15.64 -11.96
CA GLU A 56 10.15 14.84 -10.78
C GLU A 56 9.86 15.84 -9.65
N THR A 57 8.57 15.97 -9.29
CA THR A 57 8.16 16.83 -8.19
C THR A 57 9.08 16.55 -7.00
N PRO A 58 9.69 17.57 -6.37
CA PRO A 58 10.74 17.36 -5.38
C PRO A 58 10.19 16.47 -4.27
N THR A 59 10.79 15.29 -4.09
CA THR A 59 10.39 14.36 -3.04
C THR A 59 10.49 15.05 -1.69
N ARG A 60 9.38 15.13 -0.94
CA ARG A 60 9.34 15.74 0.39
C ARG A 60 10.40 15.08 1.27
N LYS A 61 11.35 15.88 1.78
CA LYS A 61 12.38 15.44 2.72
C LYS A 61 11.84 15.46 4.16
N TYR A 62 12.26 14.49 4.98
CA TYR A 62 11.95 14.44 6.41
C TYR A 62 12.52 15.67 7.14
N LYS A 63 11.71 16.31 7.97
CA LYS A 63 12.11 17.46 8.80
C LYS A 63 12.05 17.09 10.27
N GLN A 64 13.23 16.95 10.89
CA GLN A 64 13.36 16.67 12.32
C GLN A 64 12.67 17.76 13.15
N GLY A 65 11.80 17.37 14.09
CA GLY A 65 11.03 18.28 14.95
C GLY A 65 9.62 18.59 14.46
N ASN A 66 9.39 18.64 13.14
CA ASN A 66 8.05 18.85 12.56
C ASN A 66 7.34 17.52 12.25
N ASP A 67 8.12 16.50 11.89
CA ASP A 67 7.62 15.22 11.43
C ASP A 67 7.79 14.14 12.52
N GLY A 68 6.73 13.36 12.79
CA GLY A 68 6.72 12.35 13.87
C GLY A 68 7.68 11.16 13.64
N TYR A 69 8.00 10.39 14.67
CA TYR A 69 9.08 9.37 14.61
C TYR A 69 8.93 8.33 13.47
N LEU A 70 7.69 7.91 13.14
CA LEU A 70 7.43 6.95 12.06
C LEU A 70 7.56 7.53 10.67
N THR A 71 7.45 8.85 10.51
CA THR A 71 7.39 9.48 9.17
C THR A 71 8.68 9.32 8.39
N LYS A 72 9.83 9.21 9.05
CA LYS A 72 11.11 8.93 8.38
C LYS A 72 11.11 7.53 7.75
N ALA A 73 10.66 6.51 8.49
CA ALA A 73 10.57 5.15 8.00
C ALA A 73 9.55 5.04 6.85
N THR A 74 8.38 5.65 6.99
CA THR A 74 7.35 5.62 5.94
C THR A 74 7.78 6.37 4.69
N LEU A 75 8.48 7.50 4.80
CA LEU A 75 9.05 8.20 3.63
C LEU A 75 10.09 7.33 2.90
N ASN A 76 10.91 6.59 3.65
CA ASN A 76 11.87 5.66 3.07
C ASN A 76 11.18 4.49 2.36
N GLU A 77 10.11 3.92 2.93
CA GLU A 77 9.30 2.88 2.28
C GLU A 77 8.65 3.39 0.99
N LEU A 78 8.06 4.59 1.03
CA LEU A 78 7.47 5.25 -0.13
C LEU A 78 8.52 5.54 -1.21
N ALA A 79 9.71 6.01 -0.83
CA ALA A 79 10.83 6.28 -1.73
C ALA A 79 11.41 5.00 -2.34
N ALA A 80 11.53 3.93 -1.55
CA ALA A 80 11.91 2.60 -2.02
C ALA A 80 10.87 1.99 -2.96
N LYS A 81 9.68 2.60 -3.07
CA LYS A 81 8.55 2.16 -3.91
C LYS A 81 8.20 0.69 -3.65
N THR A 82 8.52 0.18 -2.46
CA THR A 82 8.26 -1.20 -2.09
C THR A 82 6.76 -1.37 -1.92
N LEU A 83 6.22 -2.40 -2.57
CA LEU A 83 4.83 -2.76 -2.35
C LEU A 83 4.69 -3.23 -0.90
N LEU A 84 3.64 -2.78 -0.22
CA LEU A 84 3.11 -3.48 0.95
C LEU A 84 2.75 -4.90 0.50
N THR A 85 3.69 -5.83 0.66
CA THR A 85 3.40 -7.25 0.54
C THR A 85 2.43 -7.61 1.67
N THR A 86 1.47 -8.47 1.39
CA THR A 86 0.49 -8.90 2.41
C THR A 86 1.13 -9.75 3.50
N LYS A 87 2.30 -10.35 3.23
CA LYS A 87 3.05 -11.20 4.15
C LYS A 87 4.53 -10.84 4.14
N LYS A 88 5.09 -10.62 5.34
CA LYS A 88 6.54 -10.47 5.53
C LYS A 88 7.18 -11.87 5.51
N GLY A 89 8.20 -12.04 4.68
CA GLY A 89 9.01 -13.26 4.70
C GLY A 89 9.86 -13.31 5.97
N TYR A 90 10.06 -14.50 6.51
CA TYR A 90 10.91 -14.72 7.66
C TYR A 90 11.72 -16.00 7.45
N ASP A 91 13.04 -15.84 7.48
CA ASP A 91 14.00 -16.92 7.42
C ASP A 91 14.59 -17.13 8.81
N PRO A 92 14.34 -18.29 9.46
CA PRO A 92 14.76 -18.53 10.84
C PRO A 92 16.29 -18.69 10.91
N PRO A 93 16.98 -17.99 11.83
CA PRO A 93 18.41 -18.22 12.03
C PRO A 93 18.65 -19.62 12.64
N ALA A 94 19.79 -20.25 12.33
CA ALA A 94 20.11 -21.57 12.91
C ALA A 94 20.15 -21.57 14.46
N ASN A 95 20.47 -20.41 15.06
CA ASN A 95 20.67 -20.25 16.50
C ASN A 95 19.42 -19.68 17.22
N VAL A 96 18.20 -19.98 16.75
CA VAL A 96 16.95 -19.49 17.39
C VAL A 96 16.89 -19.94 18.86
N ALA A 97 17.13 -21.22 19.15
CA ALA A 97 17.02 -21.76 20.49
C ALA A 97 17.97 -21.07 21.49
N ASP A 98 19.22 -20.83 21.08
CA ASP A 98 20.23 -20.19 21.93
C ASP A 98 19.88 -18.73 22.22
N ARG A 99 19.39 -17.99 21.22
CA ARG A 99 18.98 -16.59 21.41
C ARG A 99 17.74 -16.48 22.29
N VAL A 100 16.77 -17.37 22.10
CA VAL A 100 15.59 -17.45 22.97
C VAL A 100 16.03 -17.73 24.40
N ARG A 101 16.91 -18.71 24.61
CA ARG A 101 17.47 -19.05 25.92
C ARG A 101 18.10 -17.83 26.59
N GLN A 102 19.01 -17.12 25.90
CA GLN A 102 19.65 -15.91 26.44
C GLN A 102 18.63 -14.84 26.85
N ILE A 103 17.61 -14.59 26.02
CA ILE A 103 16.57 -13.60 26.33
C ILE A 103 15.73 -14.02 27.54
N THR A 104 15.47 -15.31 27.68
CA THR A 104 14.66 -15.86 28.77
C THR A 104 15.41 -15.81 30.09
N GLU A 105 16.69 -16.19 30.13
CA GLU A 105 17.56 -16.05 31.32
C GLU A 105 17.71 -14.58 31.75
N ASN A 106 17.75 -13.64 30.79
CA ASN A 106 17.83 -12.21 31.06
C ASN A 106 16.53 -11.59 31.61
N THR A 107 15.40 -12.29 31.49
CA THR A 107 14.07 -11.70 31.79
C THR A 107 13.33 -12.44 32.89
N CYS A 108 13.54 -13.76 33.00
CA CYS A 108 12.98 -14.62 34.03
C CYS A 108 14.10 -15.38 34.74
N SER A 109 13.98 -15.50 36.06
CA SER A 109 14.84 -16.42 36.84
C SER A 109 14.34 -17.84 36.62
N VAL A 110 15.03 -18.60 35.77
CA VAL A 110 14.68 -19.99 35.47
C VAL A 110 15.26 -20.90 36.56
N GLN A 111 14.41 -21.73 37.17
CA GLN A 111 14.82 -22.84 38.03
C GLN A 111 14.40 -24.15 37.33
N GLY A 112 15.35 -24.82 36.66
CA GLY A 112 15.11 -26.06 35.91
C GLY A 112 15.21 -25.90 34.39
N ASP A 113 14.44 -26.70 33.65
CA ASP A 113 14.45 -26.71 32.19
C ASP A 113 13.83 -25.41 31.63
N TRP A 114 14.64 -24.64 30.91
CA TRP A 114 14.24 -23.33 30.39
C TRP A 114 13.15 -23.37 29.32
N GLN A 115 12.91 -24.52 28.69
CA GLN A 115 11.88 -24.65 27.65
C GLN A 115 10.46 -24.78 28.22
N ASP A 116 10.33 -25.40 29.39
CA ASP A 116 9.04 -25.74 29.99
C ASP A 116 8.52 -24.63 30.93
N VAL A 117 9.21 -23.49 30.98
CA VAL A 117 8.75 -22.32 31.75
C VAL A 117 7.43 -21.83 31.16
N SER A 118 6.40 -21.80 32.02
CA SER A 118 5.08 -21.30 31.67
C SER A 118 5.06 -19.78 31.56
N LEU A 119 4.43 -19.27 30.50
CA LEU A 119 4.19 -17.85 30.21
C LEU A 119 2.77 -17.42 30.58
N GLU A 120 2.22 -17.94 31.68
CA GLU A 120 0.89 -17.57 32.19
C GLU A 120 0.82 -16.11 32.65
N ASP A 121 1.89 -15.58 33.28
CA ASP A 121 1.91 -14.17 33.66
C ASP A 121 2.01 -13.27 32.42
N ARG A 122 0.94 -12.52 32.17
CA ARG A 122 0.80 -11.60 31.05
C ARG A 122 1.92 -10.56 30.99
N ARG A 123 2.43 -10.10 32.14
CA ARG A 123 3.51 -9.08 32.17
C ARG A 123 4.85 -9.68 31.74
N LEU A 124 5.15 -10.89 32.21
CA LEU A 124 6.36 -11.61 31.82
C LEU A 124 6.29 -12.01 30.34
N LYS A 125 5.17 -12.59 29.91
CA LYS A 125 4.91 -12.93 28.51
C LYS A 125 5.10 -11.74 27.58
N PHE A 126 4.53 -10.58 27.92
CA PHE A 126 4.69 -9.37 27.12
C PHE A 126 6.17 -8.94 26.99
N LYS A 127 6.91 -8.92 28.10
CA LYS A 127 8.34 -8.54 28.09
C LYS A 127 9.19 -9.49 27.27
N VAL A 128 9.00 -10.81 27.44
CA VAL A 128 9.75 -11.84 26.71
C VAL A 128 9.43 -11.75 25.21
N LEU A 129 8.16 -11.79 24.84
CA LEU A 129 7.76 -11.77 23.42
C LEU A 129 8.18 -10.46 22.72
N THR A 130 8.12 -9.32 23.40
CA THR A 130 8.56 -8.04 22.81
C THR A 130 10.06 -8.07 22.51
N LYS A 131 10.89 -8.59 23.42
CA LYS A 131 12.33 -8.75 23.18
C LYS A 131 12.62 -9.73 22.03
N LEU A 132 11.88 -10.83 21.95
CA LEU A 132 12.01 -11.80 20.85
C LEU A 132 11.62 -11.18 19.51
N MET A 133 10.51 -10.45 19.45
CA MET A 133 10.08 -9.75 18.23
C MET A 133 11.13 -8.73 17.76
N THR A 134 11.76 -8.00 18.68
CA THR A 134 12.84 -7.06 18.32
C THR A 134 14.11 -7.77 17.86
N GLU A 135 14.47 -8.90 18.45
CA GLU A 135 15.68 -9.66 18.10
C GLU A 135 15.56 -10.31 16.72
N PHE A 136 14.42 -10.96 16.44
CA PHE A 136 14.17 -11.66 15.19
C PHE A 136 13.56 -10.76 14.10
N SER A 137 13.18 -9.52 14.43
CA SER A 137 12.44 -8.62 13.54
C SER A 137 11.18 -9.27 12.93
N HIS A 138 10.58 -10.22 13.65
CA HIS A 138 9.41 -10.99 13.23
C HIS A 138 8.26 -10.80 14.22
N ASP A 139 7.14 -10.32 13.70
CA ASP A 139 5.97 -9.95 14.49
C ASP A 139 5.05 -11.15 14.73
N ILE A 140 4.56 -11.32 15.95
CA ILE A 140 3.58 -12.37 16.30
C ILE A 140 2.16 -11.85 16.07
N PRO A 141 1.32 -12.51 15.25
CA PRO A 141 -0.07 -12.11 15.08
C PRO A 141 -0.90 -12.44 16.31
N SER A 142 -1.97 -11.67 16.54
CA SER A 142 -2.84 -11.80 17.71
C SER A 142 -3.42 -13.21 17.90
N MET A 143 -3.74 -13.90 16.80
CA MET A 143 -4.23 -15.28 16.81
C MET A 143 -3.22 -16.26 17.43
N GLN A 144 -1.93 -16.08 17.18
CA GLN A 144 -0.86 -16.98 17.67
C GLN A 144 -0.37 -16.62 19.07
N LEU A 145 -0.73 -15.44 19.60
CA LEU A 145 -0.39 -15.09 20.98
C LEU A 145 -1.03 -16.05 21.99
N ASN A 146 -2.21 -16.61 21.69
CA ASN A 146 -2.87 -17.55 22.59
C ASN A 146 -2.24 -18.95 22.56
N SER A 147 -1.71 -19.38 21.40
CA SER A 147 -1.06 -20.69 21.27
C SER A 147 0.30 -20.76 21.96
N ILE A 148 0.97 -19.62 22.16
CA ILE A 148 2.26 -19.56 22.85
C ILE A 148 2.03 -19.55 24.36
N THR A 149 2.07 -20.72 24.99
CA THR A 149 1.88 -20.89 26.43
C THR A 149 3.19 -21.10 27.17
N THR A 150 4.15 -21.74 26.52
CA THR A 150 5.49 -22.05 27.06
C THR A 150 6.58 -21.39 26.21
N ILE A 151 7.81 -21.37 26.73
CA ILE A 151 8.98 -20.93 25.97
C ILE A 151 9.25 -21.87 24.78
N ARG A 152 8.98 -23.17 24.94
CA ARG A 152 9.05 -24.15 23.86
C ARG A 152 8.18 -23.77 22.66
N ASP A 153 6.94 -23.35 22.92
CA ASP A 153 6.02 -22.90 21.85
C ASP A 153 6.58 -21.66 21.12
N ALA A 154 7.27 -20.78 21.85
CA ALA A 154 7.92 -19.62 21.25
C ALA A 154 9.12 -20.02 20.37
N VAL A 155 9.93 -20.99 20.81
CA VAL A 155 11.03 -21.54 20.00
C VAL A 155 10.48 -22.17 18.72
N GLU A 156 9.42 -22.98 18.83
CA GLU A 156 8.78 -23.60 17.67
C GLU A 156 8.28 -22.54 16.68
N PHE A 157 7.60 -21.51 17.19
CA PHE A 157 7.12 -20.39 16.36
C PHE A 157 8.24 -19.68 15.60
N PHE A 158 9.32 -19.28 16.28
CA PHE A 158 10.45 -18.60 15.63
C PHE A 158 11.37 -19.53 14.83
N SER A 159 11.20 -20.85 14.95
CA SER A 159 11.90 -21.82 14.09
C SER A 159 11.18 -22.05 12.76
N ALA A 160 9.91 -21.65 12.65
CA ALA A 160 9.10 -21.85 11.46
C ALA A 160 9.40 -20.80 10.38
N GLU A 161 9.77 -21.25 9.19
CA GLU A 161 9.97 -20.39 8.01
C GLU A 161 8.64 -19.82 7.51
N VAL A 162 8.62 -18.52 7.20
CA VAL A 162 7.47 -17.86 6.57
C VAL A 162 7.86 -17.37 5.19
N ARG A 163 7.27 -17.95 4.14
CA ARG A 163 7.53 -17.53 2.76
C ARG A 163 6.76 -16.25 2.41
N ALA A 164 7.48 -15.27 1.87
CA ALA A 164 6.88 -14.06 1.30
C ALA A 164 6.29 -14.30 -0.10
N THR A 165 6.76 -15.33 -0.80
CA THR A 165 6.42 -15.59 -2.20
C THR A 165 5.07 -16.26 -2.35
N SER A 166 4.41 -15.96 -3.46
CA SER A 166 3.19 -16.69 -3.84
C SER A 166 3.52 -18.05 -4.45
N ALA A 167 2.61 -19.01 -4.34
CA ALA A 167 2.77 -20.33 -4.96
C ALA A 167 3.03 -20.23 -6.48
N PHE A 168 2.43 -19.25 -7.15
CA PHE A 168 2.67 -18.99 -8.56
C PHE A 168 4.11 -18.56 -8.85
N GLU A 169 4.66 -17.64 -8.04
CA GLU A 169 6.06 -17.23 -8.17
C GLU A 169 7.03 -18.38 -7.88
N ASP A 170 6.73 -19.22 -6.89
CA ASP A 170 7.54 -20.38 -6.57
C ASP A 170 7.58 -21.38 -7.74
N LEU A 171 6.43 -21.64 -8.38
CA LEU A 171 6.35 -22.49 -9.57
C LEU A 171 7.21 -21.98 -10.72
N THR A 172 7.31 -20.66 -10.91
CA THR A 172 8.18 -20.09 -11.95
C THR A 172 9.68 -20.28 -11.68
N LYS A 173 10.09 -20.48 -10.41
CA LYS A 173 11.49 -20.70 -10.03
C LYS A 173 11.90 -22.17 -10.11
N MET A 174 10.94 -23.09 -10.04
CA MET A 174 11.20 -24.53 -10.14
C MET A 174 11.59 -24.94 -11.56
N LYS A 175 12.27 -26.08 -11.70
CA LYS A 175 12.56 -26.67 -13.02
C LYS A 175 11.29 -27.30 -13.57
N LEU A 176 10.58 -26.57 -14.43
CA LEU A 176 9.36 -27.06 -15.08
C LEU A 176 9.68 -28.14 -16.13
N PRO A 177 8.77 -29.12 -16.33
CA PRO A 177 8.92 -30.08 -17.42
C PRO A 177 8.79 -29.37 -18.77
N LYS A 178 9.43 -29.91 -19.82
CA LYS A 178 9.59 -29.25 -21.13
C LYS A 178 8.26 -28.92 -21.83
N ASN A 179 7.19 -29.63 -21.49
CA ASN A 179 5.85 -29.44 -22.04
C ASN A 179 5.00 -28.42 -21.25
N LEU A 180 5.54 -27.83 -20.18
CA LEU A 180 4.83 -26.86 -19.35
C LEU A 180 5.53 -25.51 -19.41
N SER A 181 4.84 -24.51 -19.99
CA SER A 181 5.26 -23.11 -19.98
C SER A 181 4.23 -22.29 -19.20
N ILE A 182 4.69 -21.52 -18.21
CA ILE A 182 3.84 -20.63 -17.41
C ILE A 182 4.14 -19.19 -17.79
N MET A 183 3.12 -18.46 -18.23
CA MET A 183 3.23 -17.03 -18.50
C MET A 183 3.12 -16.24 -17.19
N LYS A 184 4.23 -15.71 -16.69
CA LYS A 184 4.28 -14.98 -15.42
C LYS A 184 3.57 -13.62 -15.47
N GLU A 185 3.83 -12.89 -16.55
CA GLU A 185 3.27 -11.56 -16.73
C GLU A 185 1.92 -11.65 -17.43
N TYR A 186 0.96 -10.86 -16.94
CA TYR A 186 -0.33 -10.81 -17.57
C TYR A 186 -0.21 -10.11 -18.92
N GLN A 187 -0.70 -10.76 -19.96
CA GLN A 187 -0.79 -10.17 -21.27
C GLN A 187 -2.10 -9.39 -21.38
N ARG A 188 -2.00 -8.09 -21.58
CA ARG A 188 -3.16 -7.22 -21.81
C ARG A 188 -3.53 -7.27 -23.29
N PHE A 189 -4.83 -7.22 -23.58
CA PHE A 189 -5.28 -6.94 -24.93
C PHE A 189 -4.80 -5.55 -25.34
N ASN A 190 -4.16 -5.48 -26.49
CA ASN A 190 -3.81 -4.22 -27.11
C ASN A 190 -4.58 -4.11 -28.45
N PRO A 191 -5.42 -3.09 -28.63
CA PRO A 191 -6.20 -2.91 -29.85
C PRO A 191 -5.33 -2.62 -31.09
N ASP A 192 -4.09 -2.15 -30.89
CA ASP A 192 -3.16 -1.82 -31.96
C ASP A 192 -2.39 -3.08 -32.41
N PRO A 193 -2.49 -3.49 -33.69
CA PRO A 193 -1.93 -4.75 -34.17
C PRO A 193 -0.41 -4.76 -34.24
N GLU A 194 0.24 -3.59 -34.29
CA GLU A 194 1.71 -3.47 -34.39
C GLU A 194 2.40 -3.66 -33.03
N THR A 195 1.77 -3.20 -31.95
CA THR A 195 2.31 -3.28 -30.59
C THR A 195 1.86 -4.55 -29.85
N ASP A 196 0.88 -5.28 -30.36
CA ASP A 196 0.37 -6.53 -29.77
C ASP A 196 1.08 -7.78 -30.31
N ALA A 197 1.97 -8.35 -29.51
CA ALA A 197 2.72 -9.54 -29.88
C ALA A 197 1.88 -10.84 -29.94
N PHE A 198 0.79 -10.96 -29.17
CA PHE A 198 0.09 -12.25 -28.99
C PHE A 198 -1.28 -12.30 -29.66
N PHE A 199 -2.15 -11.30 -29.44
CA PHE A 199 -3.51 -11.32 -30.00
C PHE A 199 -3.62 -10.67 -31.37
N LYS A 200 -2.53 -10.10 -31.90
CA LYS A 200 -2.44 -9.47 -33.23
C LYS A 200 -3.55 -8.43 -33.45
N GLY A 201 -3.86 -7.62 -32.43
CA GLY A 201 -4.88 -6.57 -32.48
C GLY A 201 -6.31 -7.05 -32.33
N ARG A 202 -6.52 -8.33 -31.97
CA ARG A 202 -7.82 -8.86 -31.54
C ARG A 202 -8.00 -8.60 -30.06
N THR A 203 -9.02 -7.82 -29.72
CA THR A 203 -9.32 -7.45 -28.32
C THR A 203 -10.71 -7.96 -27.93
N ALA A 204 -10.85 -8.41 -26.68
CA ALA A 204 -12.15 -8.74 -26.10
C ALA A 204 -13.02 -7.50 -25.81
N TYR A 205 -12.45 -6.29 -25.87
CA TYR A 205 -13.11 -5.02 -25.51
C TYR A 205 -13.09 -4.01 -26.66
N PRO A 206 -13.78 -4.29 -27.78
CA PRO A 206 -13.80 -3.37 -28.91
C PRO A 206 -14.60 -2.10 -28.58
N GLY A 207 -14.13 -0.93 -29.03
CA GLY A 207 -14.77 0.36 -28.72
C GLY A 207 -14.60 0.89 -27.31
N ARG A 208 -13.73 0.28 -26.49
CA ARG A 208 -13.47 0.73 -25.13
C ARG A 208 -11.99 1.02 -24.93
N ASP A 209 -11.70 2.12 -24.26
CA ASP A 209 -10.33 2.46 -23.85
C ASP A 209 -9.87 1.58 -22.69
N THR A 210 -8.60 1.18 -22.74
CA THR A 210 -7.96 0.34 -21.71
C THR A 210 -7.24 1.24 -20.71
N ILE A 211 -8.01 1.98 -19.91
CA ILE A 211 -7.48 2.97 -18.97
C ILE A 211 -7.00 2.30 -17.68
N VAL A 212 -5.73 2.54 -17.32
CA VAL A 212 -5.17 2.07 -16.05
C VAL A 212 -5.42 3.12 -14.98
N THR A 213 -6.39 2.86 -14.11
CA THR A 213 -6.84 3.81 -13.09
C THR A 213 -5.99 3.75 -11.81
N SER A 214 -5.54 2.56 -11.41
CA SER A 214 -4.81 2.40 -10.14
C SER A 214 -3.41 3.02 -10.22
N ILE A 215 -2.99 3.71 -9.16
CA ILE A 215 -1.64 4.31 -9.05
C ILE A 215 -0.56 3.23 -9.19
N LYS A 216 -0.78 2.05 -8.58
CA LYS A 216 0.16 0.92 -8.64
C LYS A 216 0.38 0.45 -10.08
N TYR A 217 -0.69 0.18 -10.82
CA TYR A 217 -0.57 -0.35 -12.18
C TYR A 217 -0.26 0.72 -13.22
N ARG A 218 -0.59 2.01 -12.98
CA ARG A 218 -0.27 3.10 -13.92
C ARG A 218 1.23 3.27 -14.16
N ARG A 219 2.06 2.85 -13.21
CA ARG A 219 3.52 2.82 -13.37
C ARG A 219 4.02 1.62 -14.19
N LYS A 220 3.27 0.51 -14.17
CA LYS A 220 3.68 -0.74 -14.82
C LYS A 220 3.07 -0.87 -16.23
N TYR A 221 1.94 -0.22 -16.48
CA TYR A 221 1.25 -0.30 -17.77
C TYR A 221 0.68 1.04 -18.19
N ASP A 222 0.77 1.27 -19.49
CA ASP A 222 0.18 2.43 -20.12
C ASP A 222 -1.32 2.27 -20.34
N SER A 223 -2.02 3.39 -20.31
CA SER A 223 -3.39 3.48 -20.77
C SER A 223 -3.41 3.50 -22.30
N ILE A 224 -4.14 2.58 -22.90
CA ILE A 224 -4.25 2.49 -24.36
C ILE A 224 -5.62 3.00 -24.78
N LYS A 225 -5.64 3.97 -25.69
CA LYS A 225 -6.88 4.48 -26.30
C LYS A 225 -7.24 3.64 -27.51
N THR A 226 -8.50 3.30 -27.66
CA THR A 226 -8.97 2.47 -28.75
C THR A 226 -9.43 3.34 -29.91
N ARG A 227 -8.90 3.07 -31.12
CA ARG A 227 -9.34 3.75 -32.35
C ARG A 227 -10.60 3.13 -32.96
N LYS A 228 -10.81 1.84 -32.70
CA LYS A 228 -11.94 1.07 -33.24
C LYS A 228 -13.22 1.44 -32.50
N GLU A 229 -14.29 1.72 -33.22
CA GLU A 229 -15.61 1.93 -32.62
C GLU A 229 -16.16 0.63 -32.02
N LYS A 230 -17.13 0.78 -31.09
CA LYS A 230 -17.79 -0.37 -30.48
C LYS A 230 -18.65 -1.06 -31.55
N PRO A 231 -18.42 -2.35 -31.86
CA PRO A 231 -19.22 -3.06 -32.84
C PRO A 231 -20.66 -3.14 -32.33
N GLY A 232 -21.58 -2.60 -33.13
CA GLY A 232 -23.02 -2.80 -33.01
C GLY A 232 -23.61 -2.50 -31.64
N TYR A 233 -23.68 -1.22 -31.28
CA TYR A 233 -24.90 -0.75 -30.62
C TYR A 233 -25.61 0.14 -31.64
N VAL A 234 -26.40 -0.50 -32.51
CA VAL A 234 -27.35 0.24 -33.34
C VAL A 234 -28.43 0.70 -32.37
N ASP A 235 -28.43 1.99 -32.04
CA ASP A 235 -29.55 2.61 -31.34
C ASP A 235 -30.78 2.54 -32.24
N HIS A 236 -31.50 1.42 -32.18
CA HIS A 236 -32.75 1.22 -32.92
C HIS A 236 -33.87 2.18 -32.48
N TYR A 237 -33.60 3.08 -31.53
CA TYR A 237 -34.57 4.04 -30.99
C TYR A 237 -34.66 5.36 -31.76
N ASN A 238 -33.70 5.70 -32.63
CA ASN A 238 -33.76 6.92 -33.45
C ASN A 238 -33.85 6.62 -34.95
N GLY A 239 -34.78 5.75 -35.31
CA GLY A 239 -35.21 5.54 -36.70
C GLY A 239 -36.62 6.09 -36.93
N PHE A 240 -36.75 7.41 -37.08
CA PHE A 240 -37.85 8.10 -37.76
C PHE A 240 -37.32 9.41 -38.36
#